data_AF-A0A2I0P041-F1
#
_entry.id   AF-A0A2I0P041-F1
#
_cell.length_a   1.000
_cell.length_b   1.000
_cell.length_c   1.000
_cell.angle_alpha   90.00
_cell.angle_beta   90.00
_cell.angle_gamma   90.00
#
_symmetry.space_group_name_H-M   'P 1'
#
loop_
_entity.id
_entity.type
_entity.pdbx_description
1 polymer ?
#
loop_
_entity_poly.entity_id
_entity_poly.type
_entity_poly.pdbx_seq_one_letter_code
_entity_poly.pdbx_strand_id
1 'polypeptide(L)'
;MNNHVMEESLTPSSLIDLWFLMAGRIAPQLCCRYPPPLQQAFRSAIREVSRQEGDLDLAVQYLRDIVIDAPPEWMIFQQAGQLLNIIEWRRKYHSEWFTVNTQGIRMKSGICAPYVAHAMALLEAGVDDDALGLAGKIIEKGKSGSDDVRIAHLIRAAIFICSGDIDVGEDEFMKMAKVNTVG
;
A
#
# COMPACT_ATOMS: atom_id res chain seq x y z
N MET A 1 29.29 -25.65 12.55
CA MET A 1 28.92 -24.96 11.31
C MET A 1 27.59 -25.52 10.87
N ASN A 2 26.52 -24.74 11.02
CA ASN A 2 25.26 -24.82 10.29
C ASN A 2 24.38 -23.69 10.85
N ASN A 3 24.59 -22.48 10.32
CA ASN A 3 23.71 -21.35 10.57
C ASN A 3 22.46 -21.56 9.71
N HIS A 4 21.42 -22.16 10.29
CA HIS A 4 20.07 -21.98 9.77
C HIS A 4 19.64 -20.57 10.13
N VAL A 5 19.93 -19.63 9.23
CA VAL A 5 19.21 -18.36 9.19
C VAL A 5 17.78 -18.73 8.84
N MET A 6 16.87 -18.67 9.82
CA MET A 6 15.45 -18.67 9.50
C MET A 6 15.19 -17.38 8.74
N GLU A 7 14.96 -17.50 7.42
CA GLU A 7 14.24 -16.47 6.68
C GLU A 7 12.84 -16.39 7.29
N GLU A 8 12.65 -15.44 8.20
CA GLU A 8 11.32 -15.13 8.73
C GLU A 8 10.46 -14.61 7.57
N SER A 9 9.55 -15.47 7.12
CA SER A 9 8.59 -15.17 6.06
C SER A 9 7.70 -13.99 6.46
N LEU A 10 7.53 -13.04 5.55
CA LEU A 10 6.46 -12.05 5.62
C LEU A 10 5.14 -12.71 6.00
N THR A 11 4.48 -12.19 7.02
CA THR A 11 3.15 -12.68 7.37
C THR A 11 2.15 -12.25 6.29
N PRO A 12 1.23 -13.13 5.85
CA PRO A 12 0.17 -12.77 4.89
C PRO A 12 -0.63 -11.53 5.29
N SER A 13 -0.72 -11.26 6.60
CA SER A 13 -1.40 -10.10 7.16
C SER A 13 -0.67 -8.76 6.93
N SER A 14 0.66 -8.74 6.86
CA SER A 14 1.45 -7.52 6.56
C SER A 14 1.27 -7.05 5.11
N LEU A 15 1.11 -8.02 4.20
CA LEU A 15 0.78 -7.77 2.81
C LEU A 15 -0.62 -7.13 2.66
N ILE A 16 -1.62 -7.64 3.38
CA ILE A 16 -2.97 -7.06 3.43
C ILE A 16 -2.94 -5.60 3.90
N ASP A 17 -2.17 -5.30 4.94
CA ASP A 17 -2.03 -3.94 5.46
C ASP A 17 -1.42 -2.99 4.41
N LEU A 18 -0.42 -3.45 3.65
CA LEU A 18 0.16 -2.70 2.54
C LEU A 18 -0.86 -2.48 1.40
N TRP A 19 -1.65 -3.50 1.04
CA TRP A 19 -2.71 -3.36 0.05
C TRP A 19 -3.71 -2.26 0.43
N PHE A 20 -4.18 -2.23 1.69
CA PHE A 20 -5.13 -1.20 2.12
C PHE A 20 -4.54 0.22 2.06
N LEU A 21 -3.26 0.39 2.39
CA LEU A 21 -2.57 1.67 2.27
C LEU A 21 -2.47 2.13 0.82
N MET A 22 -2.08 1.23 -0.09
CA MET A 22 -2.03 1.53 -1.52
C MET A 22 -3.41 1.82 -2.10
N ALA A 23 -4.43 1.04 -1.73
CA ALA A 23 -5.82 1.28 -2.14
C ALA A 23 -6.32 2.66 -1.68
N GLY A 24 -6.02 3.03 -0.43
CA GLY A 24 -6.32 4.36 0.13
C GLY A 24 -5.63 5.50 -0.63
N ARG A 25 -4.36 5.30 -1.03
CA ARG A 25 -3.59 6.25 -1.84
C ARG A 25 -4.15 6.41 -3.26
N ILE A 26 -4.48 5.32 -3.93
CA ILE A 26 -4.93 5.37 -5.34
C ILE A 26 -6.32 5.98 -5.44
N ALA A 27 -7.21 5.63 -4.51
CA ALA A 27 -8.61 6.03 -4.56
C ALA A 27 -9.02 6.78 -3.27
N PRO A 28 -8.38 7.92 -2.96
CA PRO A 28 -8.60 8.57 -1.69
C PRO A 28 -10.02 9.08 -1.56
N GLN A 29 -10.55 9.08 -0.34
CA GLN A 29 -11.88 9.58 -0.04
C GLN A 29 -11.89 11.12 -0.04
N LEU A 30 -11.65 11.73 -1.20
CA LEU A 30 -11.71 13.18 -1.33
C LEU A 30 -13.14 13.68 -1.08
N CYS A 31 -13.25 14.78 -0.34
CA CYS A 31 -14.46 15.50 0.08
C CYS A 31 -15.25 16.17 -1.07
N CYS A 32 -15.10 15.69 -2.31
CA CYS A 32 -15.93 16.16 -3.41
C CYS A 32 -17.35 15.61 -3.19
N ARG A 33 -18.34 16.50 -3.06
CA ARG A 33 -19.74 16.09 -2.89
C ARG A 33 -20.23 15.21 -4.06
N TYR A 34 -19.64 15.39 -5.25
CA TYR A 34 -19.88 14.61 -6.46
C TYR A 34 -18.57 14.41 -7.23
N PRO A 35 -17.77 13.36 -6.94
CA PRO A 35 -16.60 13.03 -7.75
C PRO A 35 -17.02 12.71 -9.21
N PRO A 36 -16.18 12.93 -10.23
CA PRO A 36 -16.49 12.56 -11.61
C PRO A 36 -16.90 11.08 -11.74
N PRO A 37 -17.79 10.71 -12.67
CA PRO A 37 -18.30 9.34 -12.79
C PRO A 37 -17.21 8.28 -12.90
N LEU A 38 -16.12 8.57 -13.63
CA LEU A 38 -15.03 7.63 -13.82
C LEU A 38 -14.18 7.44 -12.53
N GLN A 39 -14.02 8.50 -11.73
CA GLN A 39 -13.43 8.40 -10.39
C GLN A 39 -14.33 7.56 -9.46
N GLN A 40 -15.66 7.63 -9.61
CA GLN A 40 -16.58 6.77 -8.86
C GLN A 40 -16.48 5.31 -9.29
N ALA A 41 -16.39 5.03 -10.59
CA ALA A 41 -16.19 3.68 -11.11
C ALA A 41 -14.88 3.09 -10.59
N PHE A 42 -13.79 3.85 -10.67
CA PHE A 42 -12.49 3.44 -10.14
C PHE A 42 -12.52 3.18 -8.63
N ARG A 43 -13.12 4.08 -7.83
CA ARG A 43 -13.31 3.87 -6.39
C ARG A 43 -14.13 2.62 -6.08
N SER A 44 -15.16 2.35 -6.88
CA SER A 44 -16.01 1.17 -6.71
C SER A 44 -15.25 -0.11 -7.02
N ALA A 45 -14.47 -0.11 -8.10
CA ALA A 45 -13.58 -1.22 -8.45
C ALA A 45 -12.56 -1.49 -7.33
N ILE A 46 -11.84 -0.49 -6.84
CA ILE A 46 -10.89 -0.66 -5.73
C ILE A 46 -11.57 -1.20 -4.47
N ARG A 47 -12.78 -0.74 -4.15
CA ARG A 47 -13.55 -1.26 -3.01
C ARG A 47 -13.91 -2.73 -3.19
N GLU A 48 -14.33 -3.11 -4.39
CA GLU A 48 -14.71 -4.50 -4.66
C GLU A 48 -13.49 -5.41 -4.66
N VAL A 49 -12.39 -5.00 -5.31
CA VAL A 49 -11.10 -5.68 -5.22
C VAL A 49 -10.68 -5.86 -3.76
N SER A 50 -10.77 -4.79 -2.95
CA SER A 50 -10.43 -4.87 -1.52
C SER A 50 -11.33 -5.81 -0.72
N ARG A 51 -12.60 -5.99 -1.10
CA ARG A 51 -13.50 -6.97 -0.47
C ARG A 51 -13.14 -8.40 -0.86
N GLN A 52 -12.71 -8.59 -2.10
CA GLN A 52 -12.20 -9.86 -2.62
C GLN A 52 -10.72 -10.04 -2.26
N GLU A 53 -10.35 -9.62 -1.05
CA GLU A 53 -8.99 -9.73 -0.51
C GLU A 53 -7.93 -9.21 -1.49
N GLY A 54 -8.15 -8.13 -2.23
CA GLY A 54 -7.12 -7.57 -3.12
C GLY A 54 -6.92 -8.33 -4.44
N ASP A 55 -7.89 -9.10 -4.94
CA ASP A 55 -7.81 -9.80 -6.24
C ASP A 55 -7.38 -8.87 -7.39
N LEU A 56 -6.10 -8.98 -7.79
CA LEU A 56 -5.51 -8.13 -8.81
C LEU A 56 -5.93 -8.51 -10.24
N ASP A 57 -6.34 -9.76 -10.48
CA ASP A 57 -6.89 -10.15 -11.79
C ASP A 57 -8.26 -9.49 -11.99
N LEU A 58 -9.07 -9.46 -10.93
CA LEU A 58 -10.29 -8.68 -10.89
C LEU A 58 -10.01 -7.17 -11.02
N ALA A 59 -8.93 -6.65 -10.41
CA ALA A 59 -8.52 -5.26 -10.57
C ALA A 59 -8.15 -4.91 -12.02
N VAL A 60 -7.41 -5.80 -12.71
CA VAL A 60 -7.10 -5.67 -14.14
C VAL A 60 -8.37 -5.70 -14.98
N GLN A 61 -9.32 -6.59 -14.67
CA GLN A 61 -10.59 -6.66 -15.36
C GLN A 61 -11.35 -5.34 -15.23
N TYR A 62 -11.51 -4.81 -14.01
CA TYR A 62 -12.16 -3.52 -13.81
C TYR A 62 -11.43 -2.37 -14.50
N LEU A 63 -10.10 -2.35 -14.49
CA LEU A 63 -9.33 -1.35 -15.24
C LEU A 63 -9.66 -1.39 -16.74
N ARG A 64 -9.71 -2.58 -17.33
CA ARG A 64 -10.05 -2.75 -18.75
C ARG A 64 -11.45 -2.25 -19.04
N ASP A 65 -12.43 -2.62 -18.21
CA ASP A 65 -13.81 -2.20 -18.37
C ASP A 65 -13.94 -0.67 -18.28
N ILE A 66 -13.30 -0.07 -17.26
CA ILE A 66 -13.25 1.39 -17.09
C ILE A 66 -12.62 2.08 -18.29
N VAL A 67 -11.52 1.55 -18.84
CA VAL A 67 -10.80 2.15 -19.97
C VAL A 67 -11.59 2.05 -21.28
N ILE A 68 -12.32 0.95 -21.51
CA ILE A 68 -13.16 0.77 -22.69
C ILE A 68 -14.27 1.82 -22.73
N ASP A 69 -14.87 2.10 -21.57
CA ASP A 69 -16.00 3.02 -21.46
C ASP A 69 -15.58 4.48 -21.12
N ALA A 70 -14.29 4.73 -20.90
CA ALA A 70 -13.76 6.05 -20.59
C ALA A 70 -13.66 6.92 -21.85
N PRO A 71 -14.30 8.10 -21.86
CA PRO A 71 -14.03 9.10 -22.90
C PRO A 71 -12.54 9.49 -22.89
N PRO A 72 -11.89 9.68 -24.07
CA PRO A 72 -10.48 10.03 -24.14
C PRO A 72 -10.12 11.33 -23.39
N GLU A 73 -11.07 12.24 -23.18
CA GLU A 73 -10.82 13.46 -22.40
C GLU A 73 -10.73 13.21 -20.88
N TRP A 74 -11.13 12.03 -20.40
CA TRP A 74 -11.20 11.69 -18.98
C TRP A 74 -9.97 10.93 -18.46
N MET A 75 -8.92 10.82 -19.28
CA MET A 75 -7.59 10.29 -19.01
C MET A 75 -7.21 10.16 -17.51
N ILE A 76 -7.60 9.04 -16.90
CA ILE A 76 -7.21 8.63 -15.53
C ILE A 76 -5.83 7.97 -15.58
N PHE A 77 -4.81 8.70 -15.99
CA PHE A 77 -3.47 8.11 -16.09
C PHE A 77 -2.84 7.82 -14.75
N GLN A 78 -3.12 8.65 -13.75
CA GLN A 78 -2.42 8.55 -12.49
C GLN A 78 -2.86 7.31 -11.70
N GLN A 79 -4.15 7.15 -11.44
CA GLN A 79 -4.65 6.00 -10.66
C GLN A 79 -4.50 4.67 -11.41
N ALA A 80 -4.71 4.67 -12.74
CA ALA A 80 -4.50 3.47 -13.54
C ALA A 80 -3.02 3.08 -13.60
N GLY A 81 -2.11 4.05 -13.80
CA GLY A 81 -0.67 3.81 -13.75
C GLY A 81 -0.21 3.30 -12.39
N GLN A 82 -0.71 3.90 -11.30
CA GLN A 82 -0.45 3.43 -9.94
C GLN A 82 -0.90 1.97 -9.72
N LEU A 83 -2.08 1.59 -10.22
CA LEU A 83 -2.56 0.22 -10.12
C LEU A 83 -1.74 -0.76 -10.98
N LEU A 84 -1.32 -0.36 -12.18
CA LEU A 84 -0.41 -1.15 -13.01
C LEU A 84 0.94 -1.40 -12.31
N ASN A 85 1.49 -0.39 -11.62
CA ASN A 85 2.71 -0.55 -10.84
C ASN A 85 2.54 -1.58 -9.70
N ILE A 86 1.38 -1.61 -9.04
CA ILE A 86 1.07 -2.63 -8.02
C ILE A 86 1.00 -4.02 -8.63
N ILE A 87 0.33 -4.15 -9.78
CA ILE A 87 0.25 -5.44 -10.50
C ILE A 87 1.64 -5.93 -10.87
N GLU A 88 2.51 -5.05 -11.33
CA GLU A 88 3.90 -5.39 -11.66
C GLU A 88 4.70 -5.79 -10.42
N TRP A 89 4.65 -5.00 -9.35
CA TRP A 89 5.31 -5.31 -8.08
C TRP A 89 4.88 -6.69 -7.55
N ARG A 90 3.57 -6.97 -7.52
CA ARG A 90 3.02 -8.27 -7.13
C ARG A 90 3.53 -9.39 -8.01
N ARG A 91 3.49 -9.23 -9.35
CA ARG A 91 3.99 -10.24 -10.28
C ARG A 91 5.47 -10.53 -10.07
N LYS A 92 6.26 -9.51 -9.73
CA LYS A 92 7.71 -9.62 -9.54
C LYS A 92 8.11 -10.27 -8.22
N TYR A 93 7.47 -9.90 -7.11
CA TYR A 93 7.92 -10.29 -5.77
C TYR A 93 6.94 -11.21 -5.02
N HIS A 94 5.64 -11.06 -5.27
CA HIS A 94 4.58 -11.70 -4.47
C HIS A 94 3.59 -12.43 -5.38
N SER A 95 4.09 -13.24 -6.32
CA SER A 95 3.25 -13.89 -7.33
C SER A 95 2.20 -14.85 -6.74
N GLU A 96 2.45 -15.38 -5.54
CA GLU A 96 1.57 -16.31 -4.81
C GLU A 96 0.52 -15.62 -3.92
N TRP A 97 0.44 -14.29 -4.00
CA TRP A 97 -0.36 -13.48 -3.10
C TRP A 97 -1.89 -13.67 -3.29
N PHE A 98 -2.58 -13.78 -2.14
CA PHE A 98 -4.02 -14.03 -1.89
C PHE A 98 -4.52 -15.46 -2.11
N THR A 99 -3.68 -16.45 -1.81
CA THR A 99 -4.10 -17.86 -1.71
C THR A 99 -4.68 -18.23 -0.35
N VAL A 100 -4.69 -17.32 0.64
CA VAL A 100 -5.08 -17.63 2.02
C VAL A 100 -5.96 -16.55 2.63
N ASN A 101 -7.15 -16.98 3.07
CA ASN A 101 -8.14 -16.21 3.82
C ASN A 101 -7.53 -15.75 5.16
N THR A 102 -6.92 -14.56 5.17
CA THR A 102 -6.20 -14.00 6.32
C THR A 102 -6.75 -12.62 6.65
N GLN A 103 -6.79 -12.30 7.95
CA GLN A 103 -7.19 -10.97 8.42
C GLN A 103 -5.94 -10.11 8.66
N GLY A 104 -6.03 -8.82 8.34
CA GLY A 104 -4.96 -7.84 8.58
C GLY A 104 -4.55 -7.75 10.05
N ILE A 105 -3.37 -7.21 10.33
CA ILE A 105 -2.87 -7.13 11.70
C ILE A 105 -3.54 -5.95 12.41
N ARG A 106 -4.12 -6.20 13.59
CA ARG A 106 -4.49 -5.09 14.48
C ARG A 106 -3.23 -4.48 15.11
N MET A 107 -2.77 -3.38 14.54
CA MET A 107 -1.59 -2.66 15.03
C MET A 107 -1.90 -1.88 16.33
N LYS A 108 -0.92 -1.80 17.23
CA LYS A 108 -1.00 -1.07 18.49
C LYS A 108 -0.35 0.30 18.35
N SER A 109 -1.07 1.34 18.74
CA SER A 109 -0.53 2.70 18.75
C SER A 109 0.70 2.82 19.65
N GLY A 110 1.80 3.37 19.12
CA GLY A 110 3.00 3.69 19.88
C GLY A 110 3.14 5.18 20.20
N ILE A 111 4.36 5.60 20.53
CA ILE A 111 4.70 6.97 20.95
C ILE A 111 4.49 7.99 19.81
N CYS A 112 4.63 7.54 18.56
CA CYS A 112 4.48 8.36 17.36
C CYS A 112 3.09 8.28 16.75
N ALA A 113 2.10 7.67 17.41
CA ALA A 113 0.76 7.43 16.84
C ALA A 113 0.09 8.65 16.18
N PRO A 114 0.15 9.89 16.72
CA PRO A 114 -0.40 11.06 16.04
C PRO A 114 0.33 11.40 14.74
N TYR A 115 1.65 11.21 14.70
CA TYR A 115 2.46 11.42 13.50
C TYR A 115 2.20 10.35 12.45
N VAL A 116 1.96 9.10 12.87
CA VAL A 116 1.55 8.01 11.99
C VAL A 116 0.21 8.35 11.31
N ALA A 117 -0.79 8.76 12.08
CA ALA A 117 -2.09 9.15 11.53
C ALA A 117 -1.96 10.31 10.52
N HIS A 118 -1.10 11.29 10.81
CA HIS A 118 -0.82 12.38 9.89
C HIS A 118 -0.10 11.91 8.61
N ALA A 119 0.88 11.01 8.72
CA ALA A 119 1.57 10.46 7.56
C ALA A 119 0.62 9.64 6.67
N MET A 120 -0.32 8.89 7.25
CA MET A 120 -1.36 8.18 6.50
C MET A 120 -2.32 9.16 5.80
N ALA A 121 -2.71 10.26 6.45
CA ALA A 121 -3.53 11.28 5.80
C ALA A 121 -2.82 11.96 4.62
N LEU A 122 -1.50 12.20 4.74
CA LEU A 122 -0.69 12.74 3.63
C LEU A 122 -0.55 11.74 2.48
N LEU A 123 -0.36 10.45 2.79
CA LEU A 123 -0.35 9.35 1.83
C LEU A 123 -1.66 9.30 1.04
N GLU A 124 -2.80 9.29 1.74
CA GLU A 124 -4.12 9.29 1.10
C GLU A 124 -4.34 10.57 0.29
N ALA A 125 -3.86 11.72 0.74
CA ALA A 125 -3.94 12.96 -0.02
C ALA A 125 -3.03 12.98 -1.27
N GLY A 126 -2.17 11.97 -1.47
CA GLY A 126 -1.18 11.94 -2.55
C GLY A 126 -0.06 12.96 -2.39
N VAL A 127 0.18 13.45 -1.17
CA VAL A 127 1.26 14.40 -0.84
C VAL A 127 2.50 13.61 -0.44
N ASP A 128 3.09 12.96 -1.44
CA ASP A 128 4.10 11.91 -1.24
C ASP A 128 5.37 12.44 -0.54
N ASP A 129 5.89 13.61 -0.90
CA ASP A 129 7.11 14.18 -0.30
C ASP A 129 6.97 14.43 1.21
N ASP A 130 5.85 15.01 1.63
CA ASP A 130 5.58 15.28 3.05
C ASP A 130 5.34 13.98 3.83
N ALA A 131 4.62 13.02 3.21
CA ALA A 131 4.40 11.70 3.79
C ALA A 131 5.73 10.95 4.00
N LEU A 132 6.62 10.96 2.99
CA LEU A 132 7.97 10.38 3.07
C LEU A 132 8.83 11.06 4.13
N GLY A 133 8.79 12.39 4.19
CA GLY A 133 9.53 13.17 5.18
C GLY A 133 9.07 12.89 6.62
N LEU A 134 7.75 12.75 6.83
CA LEU A 134 7.21 12.42 8.15
C LEU A 134 7.47 10.96 8.53
N ALA A 135 7.32 10.02 7.59
CA ALA A 135 7.67 8.62 7.80
C ALA A 135 9.16 8.46 8.18
N GLY A 136 10.06 9.21 7.53
CA GLY A 136 11.48 9.24 7.89
C GLY A 136 11.73 9.68 9.34
N LYS A 137 11.04 10.73 9.80
CA LYS A 137 11.12 11.19 11.20
C LYS A 137 10.59 10.17 12.19
N ILE A 138 9.52 9.44 11.84
CA ILE A 138 8.97 8.36 12.67
C ILE A 138 9.97 7.21 12.79
N ILE A 139 10.64 6.84 11.70
CA ILE A 139 11.68 5.80 11.72
C ILE A 139 12.87 6.23 12.59
N GLU A 140 13.30 7.49 12.49
CA GLU A 140 14.44 8.02 13.26
C GLU A 140 14.14 8.10 14.77
N LYS A 141 12.93 8.52 15.14
CA LYS A 141 12.57 8.82 16.55
C LYS A 141 11.75 7.72 17.22
N GLY A 142 11.15 6.84 16.44
CA GLY A 142 10.31 5.76 16.91
C GLY A 142 11.13 4.68 17.60
N LYS A 143 10.48 3.95 18.51
CA LYS A 143 11.12 2.79 19.13
C LYS A 143 11.31 1.71 18.07
N SER A 144 12.55 1.24 17.88
CA SER A 144 12.81 0.05 17.06
C SER A 144 11.95 -1.12 17.56
N GLY A 145 11.33 -1.87 16.65
CA GLY A 145 10.36 -2.90 17.02
C GLY A 145 8.90 -2.43 17.00
N SER A 146 8.65 -1.12 17.06
CA SER A 146 7.29 -0.62 17.25
C SER A 146 6.46 -0.63 15.97
N ASP A 147 5.15 -0.77 16.16
CA ASP A 147 4.18 -0.68 15.06
C ASP A 147 4.23 0.69 14.38
N ASP A 148 4.61 1.77 15.08
CA ASP A 148 4.81 3.09 14.45
C ASP A 148 5.89 3.04 13.36
N VAL A 149 7.04 2.41 13.65
CA VAL A 149 8.15 2.24 12.71
C VAL A 149 7.76 1.30 11.57
N ARG A 150 7.02 0.23 11.88
CA ARG A 150 6.49 -0.70 10.86
C ARG A 150 5.53 0.00 9.90
N ILE A 151 4.61 0.81 10.41
CA ILE A 151 3.67 1.60 9.59
C ILE A 151 4.43 2.63 8.75
N ALA A 152 5.46 3.27 9.30
CA ALA A 152 6.27 4.22 8.54
C ALA A 152 6.97 3.55 7.34
N HIS A 153 7.48 2.33 7.49
CA HIS A 153 8.01 1.54 6.37
C HIS A 153 6.92 1.15 5.36
N LEU A 154 5.73 0.74 5.83
CA LEU A 154 4.58 0.46 4.96
C LEU A 154 4.13 1.67 4.14
N ILE A 155 4.11 2.87 4.75
CA ILE A 155 3.78 4.12 4.05
C ILE A 155 4.81 4.39 2.95
N ARG A 156 6.11 4.26 3.26
CA ARG A 156 7.18 4.44 2.26
C ARG A 156 7.06 3.42 1.13
N ALA A 157 6.82 2.16 1.45
CA ALA A 157 6.60 1.10 0.48
C ALA A 157 5.43 1.42 -0.46
N ALA A 158 4.27 1.80 0.09
CA ALA A 158 3.10 2.17 -0.70
C ALA A 158 3.37 3.35 -1.65
N ILE A 159 4.14 4.36 -1.21
CA ILE A 159 4.51 5.50 -2.05
C ILE A 159 5.38 5.04 -3.22
N PHE A 160 6.49 4.36 -2.95
CA PHE A 160 7.41 3.93 -4.00
C PHE A 160 6.77 2.94 -4.98
N ILE A 161 5.98 1.98 -4.49
CA ILE A 161 5.27 1.03 -5.34
C ILE A 161 4.34 1.76 -6.30
N CYS A 162 3.37 2.56 -5.83
CA CYS A 162 2.47 3.18 -6.80
C CYS A 162 3.12 4.30 -7.62
N SER A 163 4.29 4.84 -7.23
CA SER A 163 5.07 5.77 -8.07
C SER A 163 5.90 5.07 -9.16
N GLY A 164 6.04 3.74 -9.11
CA GLY A 164 6.77 2.94 -10.09
C GLY A 164 8.21 2.59 -9.68
N ASP A 165 8.67 3.07 -8.52
CA ASP A 165 9.96 2.68 -7.92
C ASP A 165 9.81 1.33 -7.19
N ILE A 166 9.39 0.32 -7.94
CA ILE A 166 8.92 -0.99 -7.45
C ILE A 166 9.96 -1.67 -6.53
N ASP A 167 11.24 -1.61 -6.90
CA ASP A 167 12.32 -2.29 -6.17
C ASP A 167 12.62 -1.59 -4.84
N VAL A 168 12.56 -0.25 -4.83
CA VAL A 168 12.73 0.54 -3.60
C VAL A 168 11.54 0.31 -2.66
N GLY A 169 10.33 0.21 -3.23
CA GLY A 169 9.12 -0.11 -2.49
C GLY A 169 9.18 -1.47 -1.83
N GLU A 170 9.65 -2.50 -2.54
CA GLU A 170 9.88 -3.83 -1.97
C GLU A 170 10.94 -3.80 -0.87
N ASP A 171 12.06 -3.10 -1.08
CA ASP A 171 13.10 -2.97 -0.06
C ASP A 171 12.57 -2.32 1.23
N GLU A 172 11.71 -1.31 1.12
CA GLU A 172 11.03 -0.70 2.27
C GLU A 172 10.04 -1.67 2.93
N PHE A 173 9.28 -2.42 2.14
CA PHE A 173 8.39 -3.45 2.65
C PHE A 173 9.16 -4.50 3.46
N MET A 174 10.27 -5.02 2.93
CA MET A 174 11.08 -6.04 3.60
C MET A 174 11.75 -5.54 4.89
N LYS A 175 11.97 -4.22 5.04
CA LYS A 175 12.48 -3.65 6.30
C LYS A 175 11.50 -3.84 7.45
N MET A 176 10.19 -3.93 7.20
CA MET A 176 9.21 -4.16 8.26
C MET A 176 9.36 -5.55 8.92
N ALA A 177 9.85 -6.55 8.17
CA ALA A 177 10.05 -7.91 8.66
C ALA A 177 11.32 -8.02 9.53
N LYS A 178 12.36 -7.23 9.24
CA LYS A 178 13.64 -7.22 9.98
C LYS A 178 13.57 -6.57 11.36
N VAL A 179 12.42 -6.02 11.73
CA VAL A 179 12.21 -5.28 12.98
C VAL A 179 11.92 -6.23 14.18
N ASN A 180 11.75 -7.53 13.93
CA ASN A 180 11.52 -8.57 14.96
C ASN A 180 12.79 -9.08 15.66
N THR A 181 14.01 -8.73 15.21
CA THR A 181 15.25 -9.39 15.66
C THR A 181 16.02 -8.67 16.77
N VAL A 182 15.43 -7.69 17.45
CA VAL A 182 16.09 -7.03 18.61
C VAL A 182 15.14 -7.03 19.82
N GLY A 183 14.92 -8.23 20.35
CA GLY A 183 14.29 -8.48 21.65
C GLY A 183 15.21 -9.36 22.49
#